data_AF-A0A358QJS5-F1
#
_entry.id   AF-A0A358QJS5-F1
#
_cell.length_a   1.000
_cell.length_b   1.000
_cell.length_c   1.000
_cell.angle_alpha   90.00
_cell.angle_beta   90.00
_cell.angle_gamma   90.00
#
_symmetry.space_group_name_H-M   'P 1'
#
loop_
_entity.id
_entity.type
_entity.pdbx_description
1 polymer ?
#
loop_
_entity_poly.entity_id
_entity_poly.type
_entity_poly.pdbx_seq_one_letter_code
_entity_poly.pdbx_strand_id
1 'polypeptide(L)'
;MSDASPPDPDLDTITASLHLDAADIAVFFQVFCSKLLDAVPGAVQVQREGGLFKKEHPIKKITVRVGEDVFEAELSRGAVACRHAHAVRGIVLRSEDLGFEAWRRALVKVLGGQAQVSAEALAGLRSEVT
;
A
#
# COMPACT_ATOMS: atom_id res chain seq x y z
N MET A 1 -16.58 -30.38 -39.26
CA MET A 1 -16.31 -28.93 -39.29
C MET A 1 -15.75 -28.56 -37.93
N SER A 2 -14.44 -28.41 -37.82
CA SER A 2 -13.78 -27.89 -36.62
C SER A 2 -12.97 -26.70 -37.09
N ASP A 3 -13.61 -25.54 -37.07
CA ASP A 3 -12.96 -24.26 -37.24
C ASP A 3 -12.50 -23.82 -35.85
N ALA A 4 -11.28 -24.22 -35.48
CA ALA A 4 -10.56 -23.60 -34.38
C ALA A 4 -9.51 -22.73 -35.04
N SER A 5 -9.82 -21.43 -35.17
CA SER A 5 -8.83 -20.43 -35.55
C SER A 5 -7.59 -20.61 -34.64
N PRO A 6 -6.36 -20.65 -35.18
CA PRO A 6 -5.17 -20.65 -34.34
C PRO A 6 -5.20 -19.39 -33.46
N PRO A 7 -4.85 -19.49 -32.17
CA PRO A 7 -4.78 -18.34 -31.30
C PRO A 7 -3.77 -17.34 -31.88
N ASP A 8 -4.16 -16.06 -31.94
CA ASP A 8 -3.29 -14.98 -32.39
C ASP A 8 -2.11 -14.86 -31.41
N PRO A 9 -0.87 -15.19 -31.81
CA PRO A 9 0.28 -15.25 -30.90
C PRO A 9 0.62 -13.89 -30.27
N ASP A 10 0.18 -12.79 -30.88
CA ASP A 10 0.33 -11.44 -30.34
C ASP A 10 -0.55 -11.22 -29.09
N LEU A 11 -1.80 -11.72 -29.11
CA LEU A 11 -2.72 -11.59 -27.99
C LEU A 11 -2.28 -12.40 -26.77
N ASP A 12 -1.78 -13.63 -27.00
CA ASP A 12 -1.25 -14.48 -25.93
C ASP A 12 0.00 -13.85 -25.31
N THR A 13 0.87 -13.23 -26.12
CA THR A 13 2.08 -12.53 -25.65
C THR A 13 1.74 -11.29 -24.83
N ILE A 14 0.76 -10.49 -25.27
CA ILE A 14 0.25 -9.33 -24.53
C ILE A 14 -0.37 -9.78 -23.21
N THR A 15 -1.19 -10.84 -23.24
CA THR A 15 -1.85 -11.38 -22.05
C THR A 15 -0.85 -11.95 -21.05
N ALA A 16 0.17 -12.67 -21.53
CA ALA A 16 1.24 -13.20 -20.67
C ALA A 16 2.05 -12.08 -20.02
N SER A 17 2.39 -11.02 -20.77
CA SER A 17 3.11 -9.86 -20.25
C SER A 17 2.30 -9.14 -19.17
N LEU A 18 0.99 -8.93 -19.40
CA LEU A 18 0.08 -8.35 -18.41
C LEU A 18 -0.04 -9.22 -17.14
N HIS A 19 -0.08 -10.54 -17.29
CA HIS A 19 -0.13 -11.45 -16.14
C HIS A 19 1.18 -11.44 -15.35
N LEU A 20 2.33 -11.36 -16.03
CA LEU A 20 3.64 -11.24 -15.39
C LEU A 20 3.74 -9.92 -14.59
N ASP A 21 3.36 -8.80 -15.20
CA ASP A 21 3.35 -7.49 -14.53
C ASP A 21 2.41 -7.49 -13.30
N ALA A 22 1.24 -8.11 -13.41
CA ALA A 22 0.28 -8.26 -12.32
C ALA A 22 0.78 -9.20 -11.20
N ALA A 23 1.56 -10.22 -11.53
CA ALA A 23 2.20 -11.08 -10.54
C ALA A 23 3.32 -10.34 -9.79
N ASP A 24 4.13 -9.57 -10.53
CA ASP A 24 5.23 -8.79 -9.97
C ASP A 24 4.73 -7.69 -9.03
N ILE A 25 3.67 -6.97 -9.40
CA ILE A 25 3.09 -5.95 -8.51
C ILE A 25 2.47 -6.56 -7.25
N ALA A 26 1.88 -7.75 -7.34
CA ALA A 26 1.33 -8.46 -6.19
C ALA A 26 2.44 -8.90 -5.22
N VAL A 27 3.54 -9.48 -5.73
CA VAL A 27 4.70 -9.87 -4.92
C VAL A 27 5.34 -8.65 -4.27
N PHE A 28 5.55 -7.58 -5.04
CA PHE A 28 6.09 -6.32 -4.53
C PHE A 28 5.21 -5.76 -3.41
N PHE A 29 3.88 -5.76 -3.60
CA PHE A 29 2.92 -5.29 -2.60
C PHE A 29 3.02 -6.08 -1.29
N GLN A 30 3.15 -7.41 -1.33
CA GLN A 30 3.34 -8.23 -0.13
C GLN A 30 4.61 -7.83 0.63
N VAL A 31 5.75 -7.76 -0.07
CA VAL A 31 7.05 -7.41 0.54
C VAL A 31 7.01 -6.01 1.14
N PHE A 32 6.42 -5.06 0.41
CA PHE A 32 6.28 -3.68 0.86
C PHE A 32 5.42 -3.57 2.12
N CYS A 33 4.27 -4.24 2.16
CA CYS A 33 3.39 -4.23 3.32
C CYS A 33 4.04 -4.88 4.55
N SER A 34 4.76 -5.99 4.38
CA SER A 34 5.54 -6.61 5.45
C SER A 34 6.60 -5.67 6.01
N LYS A 35 7.39 -5.03 5.14
CA LYS A 35 8.41 -4.06 5.57
C LYS A 35 7.82 -2.86 6.31
N LEU A 36 6.67 -2.35 5.87
CA LEU A 36 5.97 -1.26 6.57
C LEU A 36 5.47 -1.69 7.95
N LEU A 37 4.89 -2.88 8.05
CA LEU A 37 4.40 -3.42 9.32
C LEU A 37 5.55 -3.60 10.33
N ASP A 38 6.70 -4.08 9.87
CA ASP A 38 7.90 -4.25 10.71
C ASP A 38 8.50 -2.90 11.15
N ALA A 39 8.49 -1.90 10.26
CA ALA A 39 9.09 -0.59 10.54
C ALA A 39 8.23 0.29 11.46
N VAL A 40 6.90 0.28 11.28
CA VAL A 40 5.97 1.18 12.00
C VAL A 40 4.69 0.44 12.44
N PRO A 41 4.81 -0.59 13.29
CA PRO A 41 3.69 -1.46 13.65
C PRO A 41 2.50 -0.74 14.31
N GLY A 42 2.75 0.37 15.01
CA GLY A 42 1.70 1.17 15.68
C GLY A 42 0.86 2.03 14.73
N ALA A 43 1.34 2.31 13.52
CA ALA A 43 0.67 3.16 12.54
C ALA A 43 0.03 2.36 11.38
N VAL A 44 0.31 1.05 11.30
CA VAL A 44 -0.06 0.19 10.17
C VAL A 44 -1.09 -0.85 10.59
N GLN A 45 -2.15 -0.97 9.80
CA GLN A 45 -3.15 -2.02 9.90
C GLN A 45 -3.18 -2.81 8.59
N VAL A 46 -3.10 -4.14 8.68
CA VAL A 46 -3.18 -5.03 7.51
C VAL A 46 -4.44 -5.90 7.58
N GLN A 47 -5.09 -6.08 6.45
CA GLN A 47 -6.15 -7.08 6.25
C GLN A 47 -5.61 -8.15 5.32
N ARG A 48 -5.70 -9.41 5.74
CA ARG A 48 -5.21 -10.57 4.98
C ARG A 48 -6.38 -11.33 4.38
N GLU A 49 -6.16 -11.93 3.21
CA GLU A 49 -7.12 -12.82 2.58
C GLU A 49 -7.02 -14.24 3.14
N GLY A 50 -8.18 -14.92 3.23
CA GLY A 50 -8.30 -16.32 3.62
C GLY A 50 -9.09 -16.54 4.91
N GLY A 51 -9.86 -17.63 4.94
CA GLY A 51 -10.41 -18.20 6.18
C GLY A 51 -9.39 -19.09 6.88
N LEU A 52 -9.75 -19.61 8.05
CA LEU A 52 -8.90 -20.42 8.95
C LEU A 52 -8.21 -21.64 8.29
N PHE A 53 -8.60 -22.01 7.06
CA PHE A 53 -8.16 -23.19 6.33
C PHE A 53 -7.21 -22.92 5.15
N LYS A 54 -6.85 -21.66 4.85
CA LYS A 54 -5.83 -21.38 3.82
C LYS A 54 -4.43 -21.45 4.41
N LYS A 55 -3.52 -22.14 3.72
CA LYS A 55 -2.09 -22.25 4.10
C LYS A 55 -1.35 -20.91 4.01
N GLU A 56 -1.80 -20.02 3.13
CA GLU A 56 -1.25 -18.69 2.93
C GLU A 56 -2.30 -17.61 3.20
N HIS A 57 -1.89 -16.57 3.94
CA HIS A 57 -2.71 -15.41 4.28
C HIS A 57 -2.09 -14.14 3.70
N PRO A 58 -2.11 -13.96 2.36
CA PRO A 58 -1.54 -12.79 1.73
C PRO A 58 -2.27 -11.52 2.18
N ILE A 59 -1.53 -10.42 2.30
CA ILE A 59 -2.08 -9.10 2.64
C ILE A 59 -2.92 -8.63 1.46
N LYS A 60 -4.22 -8.40 1.68
CA LYS A 60 -5.13 -7.83 0.70
C LYS A 60 -5.14 -6.31 0.77
N LYS A 61 -5.16 -5.76 1.98
CA LYS A 61 -5.27 -4.32 2.20
C LYS A 61 -4.32 -3.88 3.30
N ILE A 62 -3.71 -2.72 3.11
CA ILE A 62 -2.96 -2.01 4.13
C ILE A 62 -3.60 -0.63 4.34
N THR A 63 -3.71 -0.22 5.59
CA THR A 63 -4.13 1.11 6.01
C THR A 63 -3.05 1.66 6.93
N VAL A 64 -2.45 2.78 6.56
CA VAL A 64 -1.45 3.49 7.36
C VAL A 64 -2.05 4.80 7.84
N ARG A 65 -2.02 5.05 9.15
CA ARG A 65 -2.54 6.27 9.76
C ARG A 65 -1.39 7.07 10.35
N VAL A 66 -1.22 8.31 9.88
CA VAL A 66 -0.10 9.16 10.27
C VAL A 66 -0.61 10.58 10.48
N GLY A 67 -0.73 11.00 11.74
CA GLY A 67 -1.35 12.29 12.07
C GLY A 67 -2.79 12.36 11.58
N GLU A 68 -3.05 13.31 10.69
CA GLU A 68 -4.37 13.52 10.04
C GLU A 68 -4.47 12.77 8.69
N ASP A 69 -3.40 12.15 8.20
CA ASP A 69 -3.41 11.46 6.92
C ASP A 69 -3.69 9.95 7.07
N VAL A 70 -4.53 9.43 6.18
CA VAL A 70 -4.87 8.01 6.06
C VAL A 70 -4.52 7.55 4.66
N PHE A 71 -3.58 6.61 4.59
CA PHE A 71 -3.12 5.99 3.35
C PHE A 71 -3.66 4.57 3.27
N GLU A 72 -4.43 4.27 2.22
CA GLU A 72 -4.94 2.93 1.97
C GLU A 72 -4.40 2.38 0.65
N ALA A 73 -4.02 1.11 0.65
CA ALA A 73 -3.72 0.39 -0.59
C ALA A 73 -4.33 -1.01 -0.52
N GLU A 74 -5.03 -1.41 -1.58
CA GLU A 74 -5.74 -2.68 -1.68
C GLU A 74 -5.34 -3.39 -2.97
N LEU A 75 -4.85 -4.63 -2.84
CA LEU A 75 -4.59 -5.53 -3.94
C LEU A 75 -5.90 -6.20 -4.35
N SER A 76 -6.34 -5.93 -5.57
CA SER A 76 -7.56 -6.49 -6.16
C SER A 76 -7.31 -6.89 -7.61
N ARG A 77 -7.59 -8.15 -7.95
CA ARG A 77 -7.48 -8.70 -9.31
C ARG A 77 -6.16 -8.39 -10.03
N GLY A 78 -5.03 -8.42 -9.31
CA GLY A 78 -3.70 -8.17 -9.89
C GLY A 78 -3.33 -6.69 -10.04
N ALA A 79 -4.17 -5.77 -9.57
CA ALA A 79 -3.87 -4.34 -9.52
C ALA A 79 -3.91 -3.84 -8.07
N VAL A 80 -3.12 -2.80 -7.78
CA VAL A 80 -3.12 -2.15 -6.45
C VAL A 80 -3.87 -0.83 -6.56
N ALA A 81 -5.07 -0.80 -5.99
CA ALA A 81 -5.84 0.43 -5.85
C ALA A 81 -5.33 1.19 -4.63
N CYS A 82 -4.89 2.43 -4.82
CA CYS A 82 -4.36 3.24 -3.73
C CYS A 82 -5.20 4.49 -3.52
N ARG A 83 -5.33 4.87 -2.26
CA ARG A 83 -6.12 6.01 -1.83
C ARG A 83 -5.39 6.76 -0.73
N HIS A 84 -5.48 8.07 -0.80
CA HIS A 84 -5.00 8.96 0.23
C HIS A 84 -6.19 9.81 0.70
N ALA A 85 -6.42 9.81 2.00
CA ALA A 85 -7.47 10.55 2.64
C ALA A 85 -6.89 11.45 3.71
N HIS A 86 -7.22 12.74 3.65
CA HIS A 86 -6.88 13.69 4.70
C HIS A 86 -8.07 13.81 5.66
N ALA A 87 -7.88 13.40 6.90
CA ALA A 87 -8.87 13.34 7.96
C ALA A 87 -8.55 14.37 9.04
N VAL A 88 -9.31 15.47 9.07
CA VAL A 88 -9.23 16.47 10.16
C VAL A 88 -10.31 16.14 11.17
N ARG A 89 -9.92 15.99 12.45
CA ARG A 89 -10.84 15.73 13.58
C ARG A 89 -11.78 14.52 13.38
N GLY A 90 -11.32 13.47 12.69
CA GLY A 90 -12.09 12.23 12.50
C GLY A 90 -13.09 12.27 11.34
N ILE A 91 -13.15 13.34 10.55
CA ILE A 91 -13.95 13.43 9.32
C ILE A 91 -13.00 13.45 8.12
N VAL A 92 -13.17 12.51 7.19
CA VAL A 92 -12.42 12.51 5.92
C VAL A 92 -12.87 13.71 5.09
N LEU A 93 -12.02 14.72 4.98
CA LEU A 93 -12.31 15.96 4.26
C LEU A 93 -12.16 15.79 2.75
N ARG A 94 -11.19 14.96 2.34
CA ARG A 94 -10.89 14.70 0.93
C ARG A 94 -10.23 13.33 0.82
N SER A 95 -10.75 12.51 -0.07
CA SER A 95 -10.16 11.25 -0.49
C SER A 95 -9.80 11.34 -1.96
N GLU A 96 -8.56 11.03 -2.30
CA GLU A 96 -8.06 10.98 -3.67
C GLU A 96 -7.56 9.57 -3.99
N ASP A 97 -7.94 9.05 -5.16
CA ASP A 97 -7.36 7.81 -5.67
C ASP A 97 -6.04 8.15 -6.38
N LEU A 98 -4.99 7.40 -6.04
CA LEU A 98 -3.62 7.65 -6.51
C LEU A 98 -3.06 6.40 -7.19
N GLY A 99 -2.14 6.60 -8.13
CA GLY A 99 -1.26 5.51 -8.55
C GLY A 99 -0.31 5.10 -7.43
N PHE A 100 0.03 3.81 -7.36
CA PHE A 100 0.84 3.23 -6.28
C PHE A 100 2.18 3.95 -6.03
N GLU A 101 2.84 4.39 -7.11
CA GLU A 101 4.08 5.18 -7.03
C GLU A 101 3.88 6.55 -6.36
N ALA A 102 2.81 7.27 -6.72
CA ALA A 102 2.49 8.57 -6.13
C ALA A 102 2.08 8.41 -4.66
N TRP A 103 1.28 7.40 -4.37
CA TRP A 103 0.88 7.03 -3.02
C TRP A 103 2.09 6.71 -2.13
N ARG A 104 3.05 5.92 -2.61
CA ARG A 104 4.27 5.57 -1.84
C ARG A 104 5.12 6.80 -1.54
N ARG A 105 5.31 7.69 -2.52
CA ARG A 105 6.06 8.94 -2.31
C ARG A 105 5.38 9.84 -1.29
N ALA A 106 4.05 9.98 -1.35
CA ALA A 106 3.28 10.76 -0.38
C ALA A 106 3.41 10.18 1.03
N LEU A 107 3.27 8.85 1.19
CA LEU A 107 3.43 8.17 2.47
C LEU A 107 4.82 8.39 3.07
N VAL A 108 5.89 8.21 2.30
CA VAL A 108 7.27 8.41 2.76
C VAL A 108 7.50 9.87 3.20
N LYS A 109 6.95 10.84 2.45
CA LYS A 109 7.03 12.26 2.79
C LYS A 109 6.36 12.55 4.14
N VAL A 110 5.16 12.04 4.37
CA VAL A 110 4.40 12.27 5.61
C VAL A 110 5.06 11.58 6.80
N LEU A 111 5.50 10.32 6.64
CA LEU A 111 6.25 9.59 7.67
C LEU A 111 7.56 10.29 8.04
N GLY A 112 8.32 10.77 7.05
CA GLY A 112 9.56 11.52 7.27
C GLY A 112 9.33 12.83 8.01
N GLY A 113 8.26 13.56 7.66
CA GLY A 113 7.86 14.78 8.38
C GLY A 113 7.53 14.53 9.84
N GLN A 114 6.77 13.47 10.15
CA GLN A 114 6.45 13.11 11.54
C GLN A 114 7.68 12.73 12.36
N ALA A 115 8.61 11.96 11.78
CA ALA A 115 9.85 11.59 12.45
C ALA A 115 10.67 12.83 12.84
N GLN A 116 10.75 13.82 11.96
CA GLN A 116 11.44 15.09 12.22
C GLN A 116 10.77 15.88 13.35
N VAL A 117 9.46 16.07 13.29
CA VAL A 117 8.69 16.78 14.33
C VAL A 117 8.84 16.11 15.70
N SER A 118 8.80 14.77 15.74
CA SER A 118 8.99 14.00 16.98
C SER A 118 10.41 14.18 17.55
N ALA A 119 11.44 14.16 16.70
CA ALA A 119 12.82 14.37 17.11
C ALA A 119 13.05 15.78 17.67
N GLU A 120 12.48 16.80 17.05
CA GLU A 120 12.54 18.20 17.50
C GLU A 120 11.84 18.40 18.85
N ALA A 121 10.63 17.84 19.02
CA ALA A 121 9.90 17.90 20.28
C ALA A 121 10.69 17.28 21.43
N LEU A 122 11.31 16.11 21.19
CA LEU A 122 12.18 15.46 22.18
C LEU A 122 13.45 16.25 22.46
N ALA A 123 14.00 16.95 21.47
CA ALA A 123 15.17 17.81 21.66
C ALA A 123 14.83 19.03 22.55
N GLY A 124 13.69 19.68 22.32
CA GLY A 124 13.21 20.77 23.17
C GLY A 124 12.97 20.31 24.62
N LEU A 125 12.38 19.13 24.82
CA LEU A 125 12.22 18.57 26.17
C LEU A 125 13.56 18.31 26.88
N ARG A 126 14.61 17.95 26.14
CA ARG A 126 15.95 17.75 26.73
C ARG A 126 16.64 19.06 27.08
N SER A 127 16.42 20.13 26.32
CA SER A 127 17.03 21.43 26.61
C SER A 127 16.44 22.13 27.82
N GLU A 128 15.19 21.82 28.20
CA GLU A 128 14.52 22.40 29.38
C GLU A 128 14.93 21.71 30.71
N VAL A 129 15.63 20.58 30.65
CA VAL A 129 16.06 19.81 31.82
C VAL A 129 17.55 20.02 32.14
N THR A 130 18.23 20.89 31.38
CA THR A 130 19.63 21.32 31.62
C THR A 130 19.67 22.78 32.06
#